data_AF-Q697K6-F1
#
_entry.id   AF-Q697K6-F1
#
_cell.length_a   1.000
_cell.length_b   1.000
_cell.length_c   1.000
_cell.angle_alpha   90.00
_cell.angle_beta   90.00
_cell.angle_gamma   90.00
#
_symmetry.space_group_name_H-M   'P 1'
#
loop_
_entity.id
_entity.type
_entity.pdbx_description
1 polymer ?
#
loop_
_entity_poly.entity_id
_entity_poly.type
_entity_poly.pdbx_seq_one_letter_code
_entity_poly.pdbx_strand_id
1 'polypeptide(L)'
;MRMSGVDHIHAGTVVGKLEGDPLMIKGFYTTLLATELKVNLAYGIFFDMDWASLRKCLPVASGGIHCGQMHQLITYLGDDVVLQFGGGTIGHPDGIQAGATANRVAMESMVLARNEGLDVFSNEVGPKILRDAAKTCGPLQTALDLWKDISFNYTSTDTAD
;
A
#
# COMPACT_ATOMS: atom_id res chain seq x y z
N MET A 1 2.51 18.89 8.88
CA MET A 1 3.60 18.54 7.94
C MET A 1 3.33 19.02 6.51
N ARG A 2 2.17 18.75 5.89
CA ARG A 2 1.83 19.30 4.56
C ARG A 2 1.97 20.83 4.49
N MET A 3 1.44 21.56 5.49
CA MET A 3 1.62 23.02 5.59
C MET A 3 3.09 23.45 5.71
N SER A 4 3.92 22.62 6.36
CA SER A 4 5.36 22.87 6.53
C SER A 4 6.17 22.62 5.25
N GLY A 5 5.56 22.02 4.23
CA GLY A 5 6.15 21.87 2.90
C GLY A 5 7.06 20.65 2.70
N VAL A 6 6.86 19.56 3.44
CA VAL A 6 7.52 18.28 3.10
C VAL A 6 6.84 17.65 1.89
N ASP A 7 7.62 17.09 0.98
CA ASP A 7 7.08 16.44 -0.22
C ASP A 7 6.51 15.05 0.09
N HIS A 8 7.17 14.28 0.97
CA HIS A 8 6.79 12.91 1.35
C HIS A 8 6.56 12.80 2.86
N ILE A 9 5.64 11.93 3.28
CA ILE A 9 5.49 11.54 4.68
C ILE A 9 5.01 10.10 4.82
N HIS A 10 5.55 9.37 5.80
CA HIS A 10 5.08 8.02 6.12
C HIS A 10 3.66 8.09 6.70
N ALA A 11 2.73 7.35 6.10
CA ALA A 11 1.30 7.46 6.40
C ALA A 11 0.62 6.10 6.66
N GLY A 12 1.40 5.04 6.89
CA GLY A 12 0.89 3.71 7.25
C GLY A 12 0.67 2.77 6.06
N THR A 13 0.53 1.48 6.38
CA THR A 13 0.48 0.37 5.40
C THR A 13 -0.78 -0.48 5.50
N VAL A 14 -1.57 -0.34 6.57
CA VAL A 14 -2.69 -1.23 6.95
C VAL A 14 -2.24 -2.65 7.31
N VAL A 15 -1.59 -3.35 6.39
CA VAL A 15 -1.26 -4.79 6.48
C VAL A 15 0.20 -5.08 6.88
N GLY A 16 0.96 -4.02 7.15
CA GLY A 16 2.37 -4.11 7.53
C GLY A 16 2.55 -4.29 9.04
N LYS A 17 3.80 -4.20 9.50
CA LYS A 17 4.15 -4.50 10.90
C LYS A 17 3.81 -3.39 11.92
N LEU A 18 3.43 -2.21 11.43
CA LEU A 18 3.09 -1.06 12.28
C LEU A 18 1.59 -0.88 12.29
N GLU A 19 1.10 -0.25 13.37
CA GLU A 19 -0.30 0.11 13.54
C GLU A 19 -0.88 0.85 12.33
N GLY A 20 -2.15 0.59 12.03
CA GLY A 20 -2.90 1.32 11.01
C GLY A 20 -4.24 0.70 10.70
N ASP A 21 -5.29 1.13 11.40
CA ASP A 21 -6.67 0.82 11.04
C ASP A 21 -6.98 1.32 9.60
N PRO A 22 -7.63 0.51 8.74
CA PRO A 22 -7.88 0.89 7.35
C PRO A 22 -8.65 2.21 7.17
N LEU A 23 -9.57 2.55 8.08
CA LEU A 23 -10.36 3.78 8.00
C LEU A 23 -9.51 4.99 8.38
N MET A 24 -8.70 4.86 9.45
CA MET A 24 -7.79 5.93 9.88
C MET A 24 -6.72 6.20 8.81
N ILE A 25 -6.09 5.14 8.27
CA ILE A 25 -5.11 5.29 7.19
C ILE A 25 -5.73 5.99 5.98
N LYS A 26 -6.97 5.63 5.59
CA LYS A 26 -7.66 6.31 4.49
C LYS A 26 -7.93 7.79 4.78
N GLY A 27 -8.24 8.15 6.03
CA GLY A 27 -8.33 9.53 6.48
C GLY A 27 -7.01 10.30 6.32
N PHE A 28 -5.88 9.69 6.69
CA PHE A 28 -4.55 10.29 6.52
C PHE A 28 -4.22 10.53 5.05
N TYR A 29 -4.42 9.53 4.19
CA TYR A 29 -4.17 9.65 2.75
C TYR A 29 -5.05 10.72 2.11
N THR A 30 -6.34 10.78 2.48
CA THR A 30 -7.27 11.82 2.01
C THR A 30 -6.77 13.21 2.41
N THR A 31 -6.34 13.38 3.66
CA THR A 31 -5.78 14.63 4.20
C THR A 31 -4.53 15.09 3.42
N LEU A 32 -3.70 14.16 3.00
CA LEU A 32 -2.44 14.45 2.28
C LEU A 32 -2.63 14.76 0.80
N LEU A 33 -3.62 14.13 0.15
CA LEU A 33 -3.79 14.13 -1.30
C LEU A 33 -4.96 14.96 -1.83
N ALA A 34 -5.99 15.23 -1.02
CA ALA A 34 -7.15 15.98 -1.47
C ALA A 34 -6.85 17.49 -1.57
N THR A 35 -7.58 18.19 -2.45
CA THR A 35 -7.58 19.66 -2.55
C THR A 35 -8.50 20.31 -1.53
N GLU A 36 -9.56 19.62 -1.14
CA GLU A 36 -10.46 19.99 -0.06
C GLU A 36 -10.88 18.74 0.72
N LEU A 37 -11.28 18.93 1.97
CA LEU A 37 -11.81 17.90 2.85
C LEU A 37 -13.27 18.21 3.16
N LYS A 38 -14.07 17.16 3.20
CA LYS A 38 -15.45 17.18 3.70
C LYS A 38 -15.54 16.33 4.96
N VAL A 39 -16.44 16.70 5.87
CA VAL A 39 -16.71 15.89 7.06
C VAL A 39 -16.98 14.44 6.66
N ASN A 40 -16.18 13.55 7.24
CA ASN A 40 -16.31 12.10 7.12
C ASN A 40 -15.84 11.48 8.43
N LEU A 41 -16.79 11.29 9.35
CA LEU A 41 -16.52 10.82 10.71
C LEU A 41 -15.92 9.41 10.72
N ALA A 42 -16.31 8.56 9.78
CA ALA A 42 -15.74 7.21 9.66
C ALA A 42 -14.23 7.24 9.39
N TYR A 43 -13.72 8.29 8.72
CA TYR A 43 -12.29 8.47 8.43
C TYR A 43 -11.61 9.46 9.39
N GLY A 44 -12.26 9.84 10.50
CA GLY A 44 -11.74 10.81 11.46
C GLY A 44 -11.65 12.24 10.92
N ILE A 45 -12.37 12.59 9.85
CA ILE A 45 -12.40 13.94 9.29
C ILE A 45 -13.58 14.68 9.90
N PHE A 46 -13.33 15.46 10.95
CA PHE A 46 -14.36 16.16 11.72
C PHE A 46 -14.78 17.53 11.16
N PHE A 47 -14.01 18.10 10.23
CA PHE A 47 -14.24 19.43 9.69
C PHE A 47 -14.15 19.45 8.17
N ASP A 48 -14.98 20.30 7.56
CA ASP A 48 -14.76 20.76 6.19
C ASP A 48 -13.53 21.69 6.17
N MET A 49 -12.64 21.52 5.19
CA MET A 49 -11.41 22.29 5.10
C MET A 49 -10.91 22.40 3.66
N ASP A 50 -10.62 23.60 3.19
CA ASP A 50 -9.93 23.81 1.91
C ASP A 50 -8.39 23.85 2.13
N TRP A 51 -7.62 23.25 1.21
CA TRP A 51 -6.15 23.29 1.27
C TRP A 51 -5.54 24.55 0.65
N ALA A 52 -6.34 25.53 0.22
CA ALA A 52 -5.89 26.81 -0.33
C ALA A 52 -4.87 26.65 -1.47
N SER A 53 -5.10 25.66 -2.34
CA SER A 53 -4.18 25.29 -3.43
C SER A 53 -2.76 24.91 -3.00
N LEU A 54 -2.53 24.63 -1.71
CA LEU A 54 -1.29 24.02 -1.27
C LEU A 54 -1.09 22.68 -1.98
N ARG A 55 0.13 22.46 -2.47
CA ARG A 55 0.51 21.21 -3.14
C ARG A 55 0.19 20.01 -2.25
N LYS A 56 -0.10 18.88 -2.91
CA LYS A 56 -0.29 17.58 -2.24
C LYS A 56 1.02 17.14 -1.58
N CYS A 57 0.91 16.33 -0.54
CA CYS A 57 2.05 15.64 0.08
C CYS A 57 1.91 14.15 -0.23
N LEU A 58 2.95 13.53 -0.80
CA LEU A 58 2.90 12.14 -1.25
C LEU A 58 3.03 11.19 -0.05
N PRO A 59 2.02 10.36 0.25
CA PRO A 59 2.13 9.38 1.32
C PRO A 59 3.14 8.28 0.97
N VAL A 60 3.78 7.76 2.01
CA VAL A 60 4.70 6.63 1.94
C VAL A 60 4.17 5.49 2.81
N ALA A 61 3.96 4.33 2.20
CA ALA A 61 3.65 3.08 2.88
C ALA A 61 4.94 2.26 3.04
N SER A 62 5.35 2.05 4.29
CA SER A 62 6.63 1.39 4.60
C SER A 62 6.53 0.62 5.91
N GLY A 63 7.17 -0.56 5.94
CA GLY A 63 7.38 -1.34 7.15
C GLY A 63 6.64 -2.68 7.16
N GLY A 64 7.39 -3.77 7.03
CA GLY A 64 6.84 -5.13 7.17
C GLY A 64 5.90 -5.56 6.04
N ILE A 65 5.95 -4.89 4.89
CA ILE A 65 5.17 -5.27 3.70
C ILE A 65 6.01 -6.10 2.73
N HIS A 66 5.35 -6.95 1.93
CA HIS A 66 5.95 -7.77 0.87
C HIS A 66 5.06 -7.83 -0.38
N CYS A 67 5.62 -8.23 -1.53
CA CYS A 67 4.91 -8.22 -2.82
C CYS A 67 3.65 -9.09 -2.88
N GLY A 68 3.50 -10.08 -1.99
CA GLY A 68 2.28 -10.90 -1.87
C GLY A 68 1.05 -10.09 -1.47
N GLN A 69 1.25 -8.98 -0.76
CA GLN A 69 0.20 -8.09 -0.28
C GLN A 69 -0.15 -6.99 -1.29
N MET A 70 0.43 -6.99 -2.49
CA MET A 70 0.28 -5.91 -3.46
C MET A 70 -1.18 -5.58 -3.78
N HIS A 71 -2.04 -6.60 -3.86
CA HIS A 71 -3.47 -6.44 -4.08
C HIS A 71 -4.17 -5.62 -2.99
N GLN A 72 -3.80 -5.82 -1.72
CA GLN A 72 -4.31 -5.05 -0.59
C GLN A 72 -3.78 -3.62 -0.62
N LEU A 73 -2.47 -3.46 -0.87
CA LEU A 73 -1.82 -2.14 -0.91
C LEU A 73 -2.41 -1.24 -2.00
N ILE A 74 -2.57 -1.75 -3.22
CA ILE A 74 -3.16 -0.98 -4.33
C ILE A 74 -4.62 -0.60 -4.03
N THR A 75 -5.37 -1.48 -3.36
CA THR A 75 -6.77 -1.20 -3.02
C THR A 75 -6.90 -0.15 -1.91
N TYR A 76 -6.14 -0.28 -0.82
CA TYR A 76 -6.23 0.64 0.30
C TYR A 76 -5.61 2.00 0.02
N LEU A 77 -4.50 2.04 -0.71
CA LEU A 77 -3.59 3.19 -0.75
C LEU A 77 -3.65 3.97 -2.08
N GLY A 78 -4.18 3.35 -3.14
CA GLY A 78 -4.34 3.99 -4.44
C GLY A 78 -3.03 4.14 -5.23
N ASP A 79 -2.99 5.14 -6.12
CA ASP A 79 -1.89 5.35 -7.09
C ASP A 79 -0.81 6.32 -6.60
N ASP A 80 -1.21 7.45 -6.00
CA ASP A 80 -0.30 8.48 -5.52
C ASP A 80 0.33 8.07 -4.16
N VAL A 81 1.17 7.03 -4.18
CA VAL A 81 1.84 6.50 -2.98
C VAL A 81 3.22 5.93 -3.31
N VAL A 82 4.17 6.05 -2.39
CA VAL A 82 5.43 5.28 -2.43
C VAL A 82 5.29 4.01 -1.59
N LEU A 83 5.40 2.84 -2.22
CA LEU A 83 5.47 1.56 -1.53
C LEU A 83 6.93 1.17 -1.27
N GLN A 84 7.36 1.08 -0.01
CA GLN A 84 8.73 0.79 0.37
C GLN A 84 8.91 -0.64 0.92
N PHE A 85 9.64 -1.45 0.17
CA PHE A 85 9.97 -2.83 0.53
C PHE A 85 11.43 -2.94 0.96
N GLY A 86 11.73 -2.64 2.23
CA GLY A 86 13.10 -2.79 2.78
C GLY A 86 13.50 -4.26 2.87
N GLY A 87 13.05 -4.95 3.93
CA GLY A 87 13.25 -6.39 4.10
C GLY A 87 12.67 -7.22 2.94
N GLY A 88 11.53 -6.79 2.39
CA GLY A 88 10.90 -7.42 1.22
C GLY A 88 11.66 -7.28 -0.11
N THR A 89 12.77 -6.53 -0.13
CA THR A 89 13.72 -6.49 -1.28
C THR A 89 15.03 -7.16 -0.90
N ILE A 90 15.68 -6.68 0.16
CA ILE A 90 17.04 -7.09 0.52
C ILE A 90 17.06 -8.53 1.08
N GLY A 91 15.96 -8.99 1.68
CA GLY A 91 15.81 -10.33 2.21
C GLY A 91 15.48 -11.40 1.16
N HIS A 92 15.45 -11.05 -0.13
CA HIS A 92 15.21 -12.02 -1.20
C HIS A 92 16.41 -12.99 -1.33
N PRO A 93 16.19 -14.32 -1.36
CA PRO A 93 17.27 -15.31 -1.29
C PRO A 93 18.15 -15.29 -2.55
N ASP A 94 17.59 -14.94 -3.71
CA ASP A 94 18.33 -14.79 -4.97
C ASP A 94 18.99 -13.40 -5.14
N GLY A 95 19.09 -12.63 -4.05
CA GLY A 95 19.77 -11.33 -4.01
C GLY A 95 18.90 -10.10 -4.26
N ILE A 96 19.48 -8.92 -4.03
CA ILE A 96 18.78 -7.63 -3.98
C ILE A 96 18.11 -7.28 -5.32
N GLN A 97 18.78 -7.56 -6.45
CA GLN A 97 18.20 -7.30 -7.79
C GLN A 97 16.94 -8.14 -8.02
N ALA A 98 16.94 -9.40 -7.59
CA ALA A 98 15.79 -10.29 -7.68
C ALA A 98 14.63 -9.76 -6.82
N GLY A 99 14.90 -9.36 -5.57
CA GLY A 99 13.89 -8.74 -4.70
C GLY A 99 13.28 -7.47 -5.31
N ALA A 100 14.09 -6.60 -5.91
CA ALA A 100 13.60 -5.39 -6.56
C ALA A 100 12.72 -5.72 -7.79
N THR A 101 13.14 -6.72 -8.57
CA THR A 101 12.39 -7.22 -9.73
C THR A 101 11.04 -7.79 -9.30
N ALA A 102 11.00 -8.61 -8.25
CA ALA A 102 9.78 -9.22 -7.73
C ALA A 102 8.74 -8.16 -7.32
N ASN A 103 9.15 -7.17 -6.53
CA ASN A 103 8.25 -6.09 -6.08
C ASN A 103 7.69 -5.29 -7.26
N ARG A 104 8.53 -4.99 -8.26
CA ARG A 104 8.11 -4.22 -9.43
C ARG A 104 7.14 -4.98 -10.33
N VAL A 105 7.44 -6.25 -10.65
CA VAL A 105 6.56 -7.09 -11.48
C VAL A 105 5.20 -7.29 -10.78
N ALA A 106 5.18 -7.50 -9.46
CA ALA A 106 3.94 -7.60 -8.70
C ALA A 106 3.08 -6.33 -8.81
N MET A 107 3.69 -5.15 -8.66
CA MET A 107 3.00 -3.87 -8.75
C MET A 107 2.43 -3.63 -10.14
N GLU A 108 3.26 -3.74 -11.19
CA GLU A 108 2.84 -3.48 -12.57
C GLU A 108 1.72 -4.44 -13.00
N SER A 109 1.83 -5.72 -12.63
CA SER A 109 0.79 -6.74 -12.93
C SER A 109 -0.53 -6.44 -12.23
N MET A 110 -0.46 -5.98 -10.97
CA MET A 110 -1.65 -5.65 -10.18
C MET A 110 -2.37 -4.41 -10.72
N VAL A 111 -1.60 -3.37 -11.07
CA VAL A 111 -2.14 -2.13 -11.65
C VAL A 111 -2.75 -2.40 -13.02
N LEU A 112 -2.10 -3.20 -13.87
CA LEU A 112 -2.66 -3.61 -15.16
C LEU A 112 -4.01 -4.30 -14.98
N ALA A 113 -4.05 -5.35 -14.13
CA ALA A 113 -5.28 -6.10 -13.85
C ALA A 113 -6.41 -5.22 -13.29
N ARG A 114 -6.10 -4.30 -12.37
CA ARG A 114 -7.06 -3.33 -11.85
C ARG A 114 -7.63 -2.45 -12.97
N ASN A 115 -6.76 -1.94 -13.84
CA ASN A 115 -7.16 -1.06 -14.93
C ASN A 115 -7.95 -1.80 -16.02
N GLU A 116 -7.79 -3.12 -16.15
CA GLU A 116 -8.63 -4.01 -16.96
C GLU A 116 -9.99 -4.33 -16.30
N GLY A 117 -10.25 -3.82 -15.10
CA GLY A 117 -11.53 -3.96 -14.39
C GLY A 117 -11.65 -5.22 -13.55
N LEU A 118 -10.55 -5.92 -13.26
CA LEU A 118 -10.57 -7.07 -12.36
C LEU A 118 -10.75 -6.63 -10.90
N ASP A 119 -11.50 -7.42 -10.12
CA ASP A 119 -11.65 -7.24 -8.68
C ASP A 119 -10.38 -7.66 -7.95
N VAL A 120 -9.36 -6.81 -8.01
CA VAL A 120 -8.05 -7.11 -7.44
C VAL A 120 -8.06 -7.31 -5.92
N PHE A 121 -9.05 -6.76 -5.21
CA PHE A 121 -9.09 -6.85 -3.75
C PHE A 121 -9.55 -8.23 -3.26
N SER A 122 -10.34 -8.94 -4.07
CA SER A 122 -10.78 -10.29 -3.73
C SER A 122 -9.58 -11.21 -3.43
N ASN A 123 -9.69 -11.97 -2.34
CA ASN A 123 -8.70 -12.98 -1.93
C ASN A 123 -8.54 -14.12 -2.95
N GLU A 124 -9.46 -14.24 -3.92
CA GLU A 124 -9.34 -15.20 -5.02
C GLU A 124 -8.58 -14.61 -6.21
N VAL A 125 -8.87 -13.37 -6.58
CA VAL A 125 -8.38 -12.71 -7.79
C VAL A 125 -7.00 -12.09 -7.58
N GLY A 126 -6.80 -11.31 -6.51
CA GLY A 126 -5.54 -10.61 -6.22
C GLY A 126 -4.35 -11.57 -6.16
N PRO A 127 -4.36 -12.58 -5.27
CA PRO A 127 -3.30 -13.58 -5.21
C PRO A 127 -3.13 -14.39 -6.51
N LYS A 128 -4.21 -14.61 -7.29
CA LYS A 128 -4.12 -15.31 -8.58
C LYS A 128 -3.36 -14.48 -9.62
N ILE A 129 -3.59 -13.17 -9.71
CA ILE A 129 -2.84 -12.27 -10.60
C ILE A 129 -1.34 -12.36 -10.33
N LEU A 130 -0.94 -12.34 -9.05
CA LEU A 130 0.46 -12.46 -8.65
C LEU A 130 1.06 -13.82 -9.03
N ARG A 131 0.31 -14.92 -8.79
CA ARG A 131 0.73 -16.27 -9.20
C ARG A 131 0.84 -16.41 -10.72
N ASP A 132 -0.05 -15.78 -11.48
CA ASP A 132 0.00 -15.82 -12.94
C ASP A 132 1.22 -15.07 -13.49
N ALA A 133 1.54 -13.90 -12.94
CA ALA A 133 2.77 -13.17 -13.27
C ALA A 133 4.04 -13.97 -12.89
N ALA A 134 4.02 -14.62 -11.72
CA ALA A 134 5.15 -15.41 -11.21
C ALA A 134 5.54 -16.58 -12.13
N LYS A 135 4.61 -17.15 -12.90
CA LYS A 135 4.89 -18.22 -13.89
C LYS A 135 5.96 -17.81 -14.92
N THR A 136 6.10 -16.52 -15.18
CA THR A 136 7.08 -15.97 -16.13
C THR A 136 8.17 -15.12 -15.46
N CYS A 137 8.16 -15.03 -14.13
CA CYS A 137 9.09 -14.22 -13.36
C CYS A 137 9.58 -14.99 -12.12
N GLY A 138 10.71 -15.69 -12.26
CA GLY A 138 11.35 -16.46 -11.19
C GLY A 138 11.53 -15.69 -9.87
N PRO A 139 12.05 -14.44 -9.87
CA PRO A 139 12.15 -13.64 -8.65
C PRO A 139 10.80 -13.43 -7.94
N LEU A 140 9.71 -13.24 -8.70
CA LEU A 140 8.40 -13.08 -8.08
C LEU A 140 7.90 -14.41 -7.49
N GLN A 141 8.11 -15.52 -8.20
CA GLN A 141 7.78 -16.86 -7.68
C GLN A 141 8.49 -17.12 -6.34
N THR A 142 9.81 -16.92 -6.28
CA THR A 142 10.59 -17.11 -5.06
C THR A 142 10.09 -16.22 -3.90
N ALA A 143 9.83 -14.94 -4.16
CA ALA A 143 9.34 -14.00 -3.16
C ALA A 143 7.95 -14.39 -2.61
N LEU A 144 7.05 -14.85 -3.47
CA LEU A 144 5.73 -15.33 -3.07
C LEU A 144 5.85 -16.59 -2.21
N ASP A 145 6.68 -17.55 -2.61
CA ASP A 145 6.86 -18.79 -1.85
C ASP A 145 7.45 -18.53 -0.45
N LEU A 146 8.36 -17.56 -0.35
CA LEU A 146 9.04 -17.20 0.90
C LEU A 146 8.12 -16.50 1.91
N TRP A 147 7.30 -15.55 1.47
CA TRP A 147 6.56 -14.65 2.38
C TRP A 147 5.03 -14.84 2.37
N LYS A 148 4.48 -15.79 1.61
CA LYS A 148 3.02 -16.00 1.49
C LYS A 148 2.27 -16.13 2.82
N ASP A 149 2.90 -16.67 3.86
CA ASP A 149 2.25 -16.95 5.14
C ASP A 149 2.49 -15.83 6.18
N ILE A 150 3.19 -14.76 5.80
CA ILE A 150 3.50 -13.64 6.69
C ILE A 150 2.31 -12.67 6.73
N SER A 151 1.78 -12.43 7.93
CA SER A 151 0.77 -11.41 8.19
C SER A 151 0.97 -10.81 9.59
N PHE A 152 0.50 -9.58 9.78
CA PHE A 152 0.56 -8.85 11.06
C PHE A 152 -0.85 -8.48 11.49
N ASN A 153 -1.61 -9.47 11.97
CA ASN A 153 -3.01 -9.28 12.36
C ASN A 153 -3.13 -9.13 13.88
N TYR A 154 -3.12 -7.88 14.34
CA TYR A 154 -3.29 -7.51 15.75
C TYR A 154 -4.46 -6.55 15.90
N THR A 155 -5.04 -6.49 17.09
CA THR A 155 -6.09 -5.51 17.40
C THR A 155 -5.53 -4.10 17.33
N SER A 156 -6.12 -3.25 16.50
CA SER A 156 -5.78 -1.84 16.39
C SER A 156 -6.10 -1.08 17.69
N THR A 157 -5.29 -0.07 17.97
CA THR A 157 -5.47 0.85 19.09
C THR A 157 -6.03 2.20 18.66
N ASP A 158 -5.75 2.63 17.43
CA ASP A 158 -6.29 3.88 16.84
C ASP A 158 -7.44 3.51 15.90
N THR A 159 -8.65 3.40 16.44
CA THR A 159 -9.85 3.01 15.69
C THR A 159 -10.86 4.14 15.65
N ALA A 160 -11.74 4.13 14.65
CA ALA A 160 -12.91 5.00 14.63
C ALA A 160 -13.80 4.78 15.86
N ASP A 161 -14.54 5.83 16.24
CA ASP A 161 -15.59 5.81 17.28
C ASP A 161 -16.90 5.19 16.80
#